data_AF-A0A7X6ZQW4-F1
#
_entry.id   AF-A0A7X6ZQW4-F1
#
_cell.length_a   1.000
_cell.length_b   1.000
_cell.length_c   1.000
_cell.angle_alpha   90.00
_cell.angle_beta   90.00
_cell.angle_gamma   90.00
#
_symmetry.space_group_name_H-M   'P 1'
#
loop_
_entity.id
_entity.type
_entity.pdbx_description
1 polymer ?
#
loop_
_entity_poly.entity_id
_entity_poly.type
_entity_poly.pdbx_seq_one_letter_code
_entity_poly.pdbx_strand_id
1 'polypeptide(L)'
;MYDLIGIPRFKFGHIQPVLEKLATYTEELSTWCGELYFETHRGTLTTQAAVKRLNRRAEEALRAAEMICACGKLSEYPGAELDNLWKEVLINQFHDIIPGSSIKRVYDETVPQLQNVVDSAGAFVQKFGKKMLKKNKDALTVFNPSTEDIETIIELPKGWTGICDDEGNIAAAQIEGGNAFAKIKISGQNFATFTKAKGAEKVVQEDTSKKRKFVLENKHVSYEFNAQFQLIKGFDKKAGVEFINGEEPGNRLEIFVDHGYVGRDAWDIEEHYRRQLADTAKVTAIESISGSMRSGFSVRYTIGEKSAIRQFIWLEADSKRLDFVTEVDWYETHRLLRVAFPTTIKSDTATSEIQYGFVKRSTTDNTTWDYAQFECAAHRFVDLSHMEYGVTLLNDSKYGYRAKGQALELSLLRSPTDPDPVADKGLQKFTYAILPHTGSLICSNVRAHAAVLNQGVEIFYGFESAGKTLPVSVKSAEGIDLAVVKKADKENCIVARVVETRGLPSKGKLISTNRNSRIVPTNLVEWIDDEKGQTTGCADLALKPFEIKTFKVYL
;
A
#
# COMPACT_ATOMS: atom_id res chain seq x y z
N MET A 1 11.26 36.66 40.61
CA MET A 1 12.67 36.25 40.62
C MET A 1 13.46 37.48 40.19
N TYR A 2 14.42 37.95 40.98
CA TYR A 2 15.20 39.14 40.64
C TYR A 2 16.08 38.85 39.43
N ASP A 3 16.18 39.78 38.48
CA ASP A 3 17.11 39.68 37.36
C ASP A 3 18.55 39.74 37.90
N LEU A 4 19.21 38.58 37.99
CA LEU A 4 20.62 38.49 38.36
C LEU A 4 21.48 38.82 37.13
N ILE A 5 22.54 39.59 37.32
CA ILE A 5 23.48 39.93 36.26
C ILE A 5 24.23 38.66 35.83
N GLY A 6 24.30 38.42 34.52
CA GLY A 6 25.05 37.30 33.94
C GLY A 6 24.25 36.03 33.66
N ILE A 7 22.94 36.01 33.96
CA ILE A 7 22.05 34.90 33.60
C ILE A 7 21.01 35.33 32.55
N PRO A 8 20.54 34.42 31.67
CA PRO A 8 19.42 34.69 30.79
C PRO A 8 18.18 35.12 31.59
N ARG A 9 17.51 36.17 31.13
CA ARG A 9 16.23 36.59 31.71
C ARG A 9 15.18 35.50 31.43
N PHE A 10 14.52 35.03 32.49
CA PHE A 10 13.48 34.00 32.38
C PHE A 10 12.09 34.59 32.63
N LYS A 11 11.12 34.16 31.82
CA LYS A 11 9.71 34.54 31.95
C LYS A 11 8.81 33.34 31.65
N PHE A 12 7.86 33.05 32.55
CA PHE A 12 6.80 32.09 32.27
C PHE A 12 5.82 32.67 31.23
N GLY A 13 5.40 31.86 30.28
CA GLY A 13 4.44 32.27 29.26
C GLY A 13 4.08 31.15 28.28
N HIS A 14 3.17 31.47 27.36
CA HIS A 14 2.78 30.57 26.28
C HIS A 14 3.87 30.49 25.20
N ILE A 15 3.81 29.45 24.36
CA ILE A 15 4.72 29.29 23.22
C ILE A 15 4.51 30.36 22.15
N GLN A 16 3.29 30.91 22.00
CA GLN A 16 2.95 31.84 20.92
C GLN A 16 3.84 33.09 20.89
N PRO A 17 4.06 33.84 22.00
CA PRO A 17 5.02 34.95 22.02
C PRO A 17 6.45 34.57 21.61
N VAL A 18 6.87 33.33 21.86
CA VAL A 18 8.19 32.83 21.42
C VAL A 18 8.22 32.65 19.91
N LEU A 19 7.16 32.07 19.33
CA LEU A 19 7.04 31.89 17.88
C LEU A 19 6.92 33.23 17.14
N GLU A 20 6.14 34.17 17.68
CA GLU A 20 6.01 35.53 17.12
C GLU A 20 7.36 36.26 17.11
N LYS A 21 8.16 36.09 18.19
CA LYS A 21 9.53 36.60 18.22
C LYS A 21 10.42 35.88 17.22
N LEU A 22 10.37 34.55 17.12
CA LEU A 22 11.18 33.80 16.16
C LEU A 22 10.84 34.18 14.70
N ALA A 23 9.57 34.47 14.41
CA ALA A 23 9.13 34.91 13.09
C ALA A 23 9.81 36.21 12.63
N THR A 24 10.28 37.08 13.55
CA THR A 24 11.05 38.27 13.18
C THR A 24 12.46 37.96 12.68
N TYR A 25 12.93 36.72 12.85
CA TYR A 25 14.26 36.24 12.42
C TYR A 25 14.17 35.29 11.21
N THR A 26 13.03 35.24 10.50
CA THR A 26 12.80 34.24 9.44
C THR A 26 13.92 34.19 8.40
N GLU A 27 14.44 35.35 7.97
CA GLU A 27 15.53 35.44 6.97
C GLU A 27 16.90 34.97 7.51
N GLU A 28 17.05 34.83 8.82
CA GLU A 28 18.29 34.39 9.50
C GLU A 28 18.27 32.88 9.81
N LEU A 29 17.11 32.21 9.72
CA LEU A 29 16.96 30.80 10.06
C LEU A 29 17.41 29.89 8.92
N SER A 30 18.04 28.77 9.28
CA SER A 30 18.41 27.72 8.31
C SER A 30 17.17 26.98 7.81
N THR A 31 17.21 26.55 6.54
CA THR A 31 16.12 25.79 5.91
C THR A 31 16.47 24.30 5.82
N TRP A 32 15.52 23.44 6.18
CA TRP A 32 15.58 21.99 5.93
C TRP A 32 14.53 21.60 4.89
N CYS A 33 14.95 20.94 3.81
CA CYS A 33 14.06 20.51 2.73
C CYS A 33 13.90 18.99 2.72
N GLY A 34 12.67 18.49 2.90
CA GLY A 34 12.34 17.07 2.84
C GLY A 34 12.17 16.43 4.21
N GLU A 35 12.52 15.14 4.30
CA GLU A 35 12.34 14.32 5.51
C GLU A 35 13.33 14.73 6.62
N LEU A 36 12.82 14.91 7.84
CA LEU A 36 13.64 14.95 9.06
C LEU A 36 13.82 13.52 9.55
N TYR A 37 14.81 12.82 8.99
CA TYR A 37 15.04 11.42 9.31
C TYR A 37 15.53 11.27 10.77
N PHE A 38 14.78 10.52 11.57
CA PHE A 38 15.13 10.26 12.97
C PHE A 38 16.04 9.04 13.05
N GLU A 39 17.28 9.24 13.48
CA GLU A 39 18.36 8.24 13.42
C GLU A 39 18.31 7.18 14.54
N THR A 40 17.15 6.94 15.14
CA THR A 40 16.91 5.92 16.17
C THR A 40 15.47 5.43 16.07
N HIS A 41 15.11 4.42 16.85
CA HIS A 41 13.80 3.80 16.91
C HIS A 41 13.38 3.16 15.57
N ARG A 42 14.33 2.68 14.77
CA ARG A 42 14.08 2.08 13.45
C ARG A 42 13.33 0.74 13.51
N GLY A 43 13.44 0.05 14.63
CA GLY A 43 12.71 -1.18 14.93
C GLY A 43 11.21 -1.02 14.99
N THR A 44 10.75 0.20 15.30
CA THR A 44 9.33 0.54 15.31
C THR A 44 8.64 0.44 13.96
N LEU A 45 9.41 0.37 12.86
CA LEU A 45 8.89 0.17 11.51
C LEU A 45 8.38 -1.27 11.28
N THR A 46 8.76 -2.21 12.13
CA THR A 46 8.49 -3.65 11.94
C THR A 46 7.71 -4.28 13.09
N THR A 47 8.04 -3.96 14.35
CA THR A 47 7.40 -4.54 15.56
C THR A 47 5.87 -4.39 15.54
N GLN A 48 5.11 -5.38 16.03
CA GLN A 48 3.63 -5.38 16.01
C GLN A 48 3.07 -5.32 14.58
N ALA A 49 3.46 -6.28 13.75
CA ALA A 49 3.09 -6.40 12.35
C ALA A 49 1.56 -6.49 12.14
N ALA A 50 0.83 -7.09 13.08
CA ALA A 50 -0.63 -7.19 13.02
C ALA A 50 -1.30 -5.80 13.11
N VAL A 51 -0.81 -4.92 13.98
CA VAL A 51 -1.31 -3.54 14.15
C VAL A 51 -1.09 -2.76 12.85
N LYS A 52 0.12 -2.81 12.30
CA LYS A 52 0.48 -2.14 11.04
C LYS A 52 -0.40 -2.61 9.86
N ARG A 53 -0.62 -3.93 9.76
CA ARG A 53 -1.52 -4.52 8.76
C ARG A 53 -2.95 -4.02 8.92
N LEU A 54 -3.49 -4.04 10.13
CA LEU A 54 -4.87 -3.62 10.38
C LEU A 54 -5.06 -2.12 10.23
N ASN A 55 -4.07 -1.30 10.59
CA ASN A 55 -4.12 0.14 10.36
C ASN A 55 -4.28 0.46 8.87
N ARG A 56 -3.43 -0.10 8.01
CA ARG A 56 -3.52 0.11 6.57
C ARG A 56 -4.89 -0.33 6.01
N ARG A 57 -5.36 -1.51 6.44
CA ARG A 57 -6.68 -2.02 6.03
C ARG A 57 -7.82 -1.12 6.51
N ALA A 58 -7.74 -0.57 7.71
CA ALA A 58 -8.74 0.32 8.27
C ALA A 58 -8.79 1.64 7.49
N GLU A 59 -7.64 2.24 7.16
CA GLU A 59 -7.55 3.45 6.33
C GLU A 59 -8.20 3.25 4.96
N GLU A 60 -7.87 2.16 4.27
CA GLU A 60 -8.40 1.89 2.93
C GLU A 60 -9.90 1.52 2.96
N ALA A 61 -10.34 0.74 3.96
CA ALA A 61 -11.74 0.38 4.12
C ALA A 61 -12.61 1.62 4.44
N LEU A 62 -12.15 2.51 5.32
CA LEU A 62 -12.87 3.77 5.62
C LEU A 62 -12.93 4.67 4.39
N ARG A 63 -11.83 4.80 3.65
CA ARG A 63 -11.81 5.56 2.38
C ARG A 63 -12.86 5.03 1.40
N ALA A 64 -12.93 3.71 1.19
CA ALA A 64 -13.95 3.11 0.34
C ALA A 64 -15.38 3.32 0.87
N ALA A 65 -15.58 3.21 2.19
CA ALA A 65 -16.87 3.44 2.83
C ALA A 65 -17.36 4.88 2.62
N GLU A 66 -16.51 5.89 2.83
CA GLU A 66 -16.87 7.29 2.62
C GLU A 66 -17.25 7.57 1.16
N MET A 67 -16.48 7.04 0.19
CA MET A 67 -16.78 7.17 -1.23
C MET A 67 -18.15 6.58 -1.59
N ILE A 68 -18.45 5.38 -1.10
CA ILE A 68 -19.74 4.71 -1.35
C ILE A 68 -20.89 5.44 -0.66
N CYS A 69 -20.71 5.86 0.59
CA CYS A 69 -21.72 6.63 1.31
C CYS A 69 -22.00 7.98 0.62
N ALA A 70 -20.98 8.62 0.05
CA ALA A 70 -21.10 9.88 -0.69
C ALA A 70 -21.89 9.76 -2.01
N CYS A 71 -22.05 8.55 -2.57
CA CYS A 71 -22.89 8.32 -3.75
C CYS A 71 -24.40 8.34 -3.45
N GLY A 72 -24.77 8.21 -2.17
CA GLY A 72 -26.16 8.21 -1.72
C GLY A 72 -26.71 9.62 -1.47
N LYS A 73 -27.87 9.69 -0.79
CA LYS A 73 -28.38 10.97 -0.28
C LYS A 73 -27.53 11.40 0.92
N LEU A 74 -26.98 12.62 0.89
CA LEU A 74 -26.13 13.13 1.99
C LEU A 74 -26.86 13.23 3.33
N SER A 75 -28.19 13.35 3.32
CA SER A 75 -29.03 13.29 4.54
C SER A 75 -29.03 11.93 5.23
N GLU A 76 -28.62 10.87 4.52
CA GLU A 76 -28.53 9.50 5.03
C GLU A 76 -27.07 9.07 5.26
N TYR A 77 -26.10 9.98 5.06
CA TYR A 77 -24.68 9.70 5.28
C TYR A 77 -24.43 9.40 6.77
N PRO A 78 -23.79 8.27 7.12
CA PRO A 78 -23.60 7.84 8.51
C PRO A 78 -22.42 8.59 9.15
N GLY A 79 -22.53 9.92 9.24
CA GLY A 79 -21.43 10.80 9.61
C GLY A 79 -20.93 10.58 11.03
N ALA A 80 -21.85 10.37 11.98
CA ALA A 80 -21.48 10.14 13.38
C ALA A 80 -20.77 8.79 13.58
N GLU A 81 -21.23 7.76 12.88
CA GLU A 81 -20.62 6.44 12.95
C GLU A 81 -19.25 6.42 12.29
N LEU A 82 -19.10 7.01 11.10
CA LEU A 82 -17.81 7.13 10.41
C LEU A 82 -16.81 7.98 11.22
N ASP A 83 -17.26 9.07 11.84
CA ASP A 83 -16.43 9.89 12.74
C ASP A 83 -15.92 9.07 13.95
N ASN A 84 -16.77 8.25 14.55
CA ASN A 84 -16.34 7.36 15.65
C ASN A 84 -15.30 6.32 15.19
N LEU A 85 -15.47 5.74 13.99
CA LEU A 85 -14.49 4.81 13.43
C LEU A 85 -13.15 5.50 13.12
N TRP A 86 -13.17 6.71 12.56
CA TRP A 86 -11.96 7.49 12.34
C TRP A 86 -11.25 7.84 13.65
N LYS A 87 -11.99 8.20 14.70
CA LYS A 87 -11.42 8.41 16.04
C LYS A 87 -10.75 7.15 16.57
N GLU A 88 -11.35 5.98 16.39
CA GLU A 88 -10.75 4.70 16.80
C GLU A 88 -9.43 4.41 16.04
N VAL A 89 -9.37 4.70 14.74
CA VAL A 89 -8.11 4.63 13.97
C VAL A 89 -7.09 5.62 14.51
N LEU A 90 -7.46 6.90 14.66
CA LEU A 90 -6.54 7.96 15.08
C LEU A 90 -5.98 7.74 16.50
N ILE A 91 -6.78 7.18 17.41
CA ILE A 91 -6.30 6.77 18.75
C ILE A 91 -5.22 5.68 18.60
N ASN A 92 -5.46 4.68 17.75
CA ASN A 92 -4.51 3.60 17.51
C ASN A 92 -3.30 4.00 16.66
N GLN A 93 -3.34 5.18 16.02
CA GLN A 93 -2.21 5.84 15.36
C GLN A 93 -1.33 6.66 16.32
N PHE A 94 -1.61 6.64 17.63
CA PHE A 94 -0.74 7.26 18.61
C PHE A 94 0.69 6.73 18.49
N HIS A 95 1.68 7.62 18.68
CA HIS A 95 3.09 7.37 18.39
C HIS A 95 3.75 6.28 19.23
N ASP A 96 3.09 5.76 20.27
CA ASP A 96 3.54 4.57 21.00
C ASP A 96 2.70 3.32 20.73
N ILE A 97 1.58 3.45 20.03
CA ILE A 97 0.70 2.34 19.66
C ILE A 97 1.11 1.80 18.29
N ILE A 98 0.89 2.56 17.21
CA ILE A 98 1.19 2.12 15.84
C ILE A 98 2.65 1.68 15.63
N PRO A 99 3.66 2.29 16.28
CA PRO A 99 5.04 1.88 16.06
C PRO A 99 5.41 0.59 16.81
N GLY A 100 4.54 0.05 17.67
CA GLY A 100 4.77 -1.24 18.32
C GLY A 100 5.57 -1.15 19.62
N SER A 101 5.52 0.00 20.30
CA SER A 101 6.33 0.39 21.46
C SER A 101 5.58 0.42 22.80
N SER A 102 4.43 -0.26 22.93
CA SER A 102 3.63 -0.30 24.15
C SER A 102 3.58 -1.69 24.80
N ILE A 103 3.19 -1.75 26.07
CA ILE A 103 2.98 -3.05 26.75
C ILE A 103 1.93 -3.89 26.03
N LYS A 104 2.03 -5.22 26.15
CA LYS A 104 1.12 -6.21 25.54
C LYS A 104 -0.37 -5.83 25.63
N ARG A 105 -0.82 -5.35 26.79
CA ARG A 105 -2.23 -5.00 27.02
C ARG A 105 -2.77 -4.01 25.98
N VAL A 106 -1.96 -3.03 25.57
CA VAL A 106 -2.36 -2.07 24.54
C VAL A 106 -2.70 -2.79 23.25
N TYR A 107 -1.90 -3.78 22.85
CA TYR A 107 -2.12 -4.53 21.61
C TYR A 107 -3.24 -5.55 21.68
N ASP A 108 -3.50 -6.10 22.86
CA ASP A 108 -4.71 -6.91 23.12
C ASP A 108 -5.99 -6.10 22.91
N GLU A 109 -5.95 -4.77 23.07
CA GLU A 109 -7.08 -3.85 22.83
C GLU A 109 -7.06 -3.29 21.38
N THR A 110 -5.90 -2.86 20.88
CA THR A 110 -5.75 -2.25 19.55
C THR A 110 -6.11 -3.19 18.40
N VAL A 111 -5.71 -4.46 18.47
CA VAL A 111 -5.96 -5.42 17.36
C VAL A 111 -7.46 -5.65 17.15
N PRO A 112 -8.27 -5.98 18.18
CA PRO A 112 -9.72 -6.07 18.03
C PRO A 112 -10.40 -4.77 17.59
N GLN A 113 -9.95 -3.61 18.07
CA GLN A 113 -10.49 -2.31 17.67
C GLN A 113 -10.28 -2.05 16.17
N LEU A 114 -9.04 -2.13 15.68
CA LEU A 114 -8.78 -1.93 14.26
C LEU A 114 -9.51 -2.98 13.38
N GLN A 115 -9.65 -4.22 13.86
CA GLN A 115 -10.45 -5.23 13.17
C GLN A 115 -11.94 -4.82 13.10
N ASN A 116 -12.51 -4.32 14.21
CA ASN A 116 -13.87 -3.79 14.24
C ASN A 116 -14.06 -2.60 13.28
N VAL A 117 -13.06 -1.72 13.12
CA VAL A 117 -13.09 -0.65 12.12
C VAL A 117 -13.19 -1.22 10.71
N VAL A 118 -12.32 -2.17 10.36
CA VAL A 118 -12.31 -2.82 9.03
C VAL A 118 -13.67 -3.45 8.73
N ASP A 119 -14.21 -4.22 9.69
CA ASP A 119 -15.48 -4.93 9.52
C ASP A 119 -16.67 -3.96 9.41
N SER A 120 -16.67 -2.90 10.22
CA SER A 120 -17.72 -1.88 10.21
C SER A 120 -17.71 -1.04 8.93
N ALA A 121 -16.53 -0.63 8.47
CA ALA A 121 -16.38 0.07 7.20
C ALA A 121 -16.83 -0.80 6.00
N GLY A 122 -16.43 -2.07 5.98
CA GLY A 122 -16.90 -3.03 4.98
C GLY A 122 -18.42 -3.24 5.02
N ALA A 123 -19.01 -3.28 6.22
CA ALA A 123 -20.46 -3.34 6.38
C ALA A 123 -21.16 -2.08 5.84
N PHE A 124 -20.58 -0.89 6.00
CA PHE A 124 -21.08 0.34 5.40
C PHE A 124 -21.01 0.31 3.87
N VAL A 125 -19.86 -0.09 3.31
CA VAL A 125 -19.71 -0.30 1.85
C VAL A 125 -20.82 -1.21 1.34
N GLN A 126 -21.01 -2.38 1.95
CA GLN A 126 -22.03 -3.34 1.53
C GLN A 126 -23.46 -2.80 1.70
N LYS A 127 -23.77 -2.13 2.81
CA LYS A 127 -25.11 -1.58 3.09
C LYS A 127 -25.48 -0.47 2.12
N PHE A 128 -24.61 0.53 1.96
CA PHE A 128 -24.89 1.71 1.13
C PHE A 128 -24.75 1.39 -0.36
N GLY A 129 -23.76 0.58 -0.74
CA GLY A 129 -23.61 0.09 -2.11
C GLY A 129 -24.85 -0.68 -2.57
N LYS A 130 -25.35 -1.65 -1.79
CA LYS A 130 -26.59 -2.39 -2.13
C LYS A 130 -27.85 -1.51 -2.17
N LYS A 131 -27.87 -0.40 -1.45
CA LYS A 131 -28.99 0.57 -1.47
C LYS A 131 -28.99 1.39 -2.75
N MET A 132 -27.81 1.75 -3.27
CA MET A 132 -27.68 2.57 -4.48
C MET A 132 -27.69 1.77 -5.78
N LEU A 133 -27.21 0.53 -5.76
CA LEU A 133 -27.13 -0.35 -6.92
C LEU A 133 -28.46 -1.03 -7.23
N LYS A 134 -28.66 -1.45 -8.48
CA LYS A 134 -29.89 -2.14 -8.89
C LYS A 134 -29.72 -3.65 -8.70
N LYS A 135 -30.71 -4.32 -8.12
CA LYS A 135 -30.69 -5.79 -7.95
C LYS A 135 -30.76 -6.49 -9.31
N ASN A 136 -29.82 -7.40 -9.56
CA ASN A 136 -29.81 -8.30 -10.70
C ASN A 136 -29.07 -9.60 -10.31
N LYS A 137 -29.80 -10.70 -10.17
CA LYS A 137 -29.25 -11.98 -9.67
C LYS A 137 -28.20 -12.60 -10.59
N ASP A 138 -28.20 -12.23 -11.86
CA ASP A 138 -27.27 -12.73 -12.87
C ASP A 138 -26.09 -11.77 -13.13
N ALA A 139 -25.90 -10.78 -12.24
CA ALA A 139 -24.84 -9.79 -12.30
C ALA A 139 -24.01 -9.72 -11.01
N LEU A 140 -22.80 -9.20 -11.13
CA LEU A 140 -21.99 -8.70 -10.03
C LEU A 140 -21.46 -7.32 -10.42
N THR A 141 -21.48 -6.38 -9.48
CA THR A 141 -20.82 -5.08 -9.65
C THR A 141 -19.52 -5.05 -8.89
N VAL A 142 -18.50 -4.46 -9.50
CA VAL A 142 -17.22 -4.18 -8.87
C VAL A 142 -17.04 -2.67 -8.77
N PHE A 143 -16.52 -2.19 -7.65
CA PHE A 143 -16.10 -0.81 -7.46
C PHE A 143 -14.60 -0.76 -7.18
N ASN A 144 -13.89 0.09 -7.92
CA ASN A 144 -12.47 0.36 -7.70
C ASN A 144 -12.32 1.67 -6.89
N PRO A 145 -11.89 1.62 -5.61
CA PRO A 145 -11.70 2.83 -4.81
C PRO A 145 -10.42 3.60 -5.17
N SER A 146 -9.47 2.98 -5.87
CA SER A 146 -8.23 3.62 -6.33
C SER A 146 -8.49 4.57 -7.49
N THR A 147 -7.70 5.65 -7.62
CA THR A 147 -7.68 6.47 -8.84
C THR A 147 -6.94 5.78 -10.00
N GLU A 148 -6.13 4.76 -9.71
CA GLU A 148 -5.45 3.99 -10.75
C GLU A 148 -6.42 3.02 -11.44
N ASP A 149 -6.29 2.89 -12.76
CA ASP A 149 -6.87 1.77 -13.49
C ASP A 149 -6.18 0.48 -13.06
N ILE A 150 -6.95 -0.55 -12.72
CA ILE A 150 -6.41 -1.80 -12.22
C ILE A 150 -6.89 -3.01 -13.01
N GLU A 151 -6.03 -4.01 -13.04
CA GLU A 151 -6.35 -5.37 -13.46
C GLU A 151 -6.15 -6.30 -12.27
N THR A 152 -7.15 -7.11 -11.95
CA THR A 152 -7.10 -7.99 -10.77
C THR A 152 -7.93 -9.25 -10.98
N ILE A 153 -7.64 -10.28 -10.20
CA ILE A 153 -8.37 -11.55 -10.20
C ILE A 153 -9.41 -11.49 -9.07
N ILE A 154 -10.68 -11.72 -9.41
CA ILE A 154 -11.78 -11.79 -8.44
C ILE A 154 -12.38 -13.20 -8.38
N GLU A 155 -12.92 -13.55 -7.21
CA GLU A 155 -13.75 -14.74 -7.07
C GLU A 155 -15.13 -14.51 -7.69
N LEU A 156 -15.65 -15.52 -8.38
CA LEU A 156 -16.94 -15.50 -9.05
C LEU A 156 -18.03 -16.19 -8.22
N PRO A 157 -19.31 -15.83 -8.43
CA PRO A 157 -20.41 -16.55 -7.82
C PRO A 157 -20.39 -18.05 -8.17
N LYS A 158 -20.84 -18.89 -7.22
CA LYS A 158 -20.91 -20.34 -7.43
C LYS A 158 -21.68 -20.69 -8.71
N GLY A 159 -21.12 -21.58 -9.52
CA GLY A 159 -21.73 -22.05 -10.78
C GLY A 159 -21.51 -21.11 -11.98
N TRP A 160 -20.75 -20.03 -11.81
CA TRP A 160 -20.25 -19.24 -12.93
C TRP A 160 -18.99 -19.89 -13.49
N THR A 161 -18.90 -19.97 -14.83
CA THR A 161 -17.75 -20.53 -15.55
C THR A 161 -17.03 -19.46 -16.38
N GLY A 162 -17.45 -18.21 -16.24
CA GLY A 162 -16.89 -17.04 -16.92
C GLY A 162 -17.77 -15.83 -16.66
N ILE A 163 -17.22 -14.66 -17.00
CA ILE A 163 -17.86 -13.36 -16.88
C ILE A 163 -17.90 -12.66 -18.24
N CYS A 164 -18.89 -11.80 -18.42
CA CYS A 164 -19.02 -10.89 -19.55
C CYS A 164 -19.11 -9.47 -19.00
N ASP A 165 -18.29 -8.56 -19.49
CA ASP A 165 -18.39 -7.14 -19.13
C ASP A 165 -19.52 -6.42 -19.91
N ASP A 166 -19.75 -5.15 -19.58
CA ASP A 166 -20.77 -4.30 -20.21
C ASP A 166 -20.48 -4.00 -21.70
N GLU A 167 -19.24 -4.21 -22.17
CA GLU A 167 -18.83 -4.07 -23.57
C GLU A 167 -19.03 -5.36 -24.38
N GLY A 168 -19.39 -6.46 -23.72
CA GLY A 168 -19.58 -7.78 -24.34
C GLY A 168 -18.31 -8.63 -24.38
N ASN A 169 -17.21 -8.22 -23.74
CA ASN A 169 -15.99 -9.00 -23.67
C ASN A 169 -16.17 -10.13 -22.65
N ILE A 170 -15.80 -11.36 -23.05
CA ILE A 170 -15.93 -12.56 -22.22
C ILE A 170 -14.57 -12.97 -21.66
N ALA A 171 -14.50 -13.18 -20.35
CA ALA A 171 -13.38 -13.82 -19.69
C ALA A 171 -13.81 -15.18 -19.12
N ALA A 172 -13.13 -16.24 -19.53
CA ALA A 172 -13.34 -17.59 -18.98
C ALA A 172 -12.88 -17.65 -17.51
N ALA A 173 -13.51 -18.50 -16.70
CA ALA A 173 -13.10 -18.71 -15.32
C ALA A 173 -12.01 -19.78 -15.20
N GLN A 174 -11.09 -19.57 -14.26
CA GLN A 174 -10.15 -20.58 -13.77
C GLN A 174 -10.70 -21.18 -12.47
N ILE A 175 -10.64 -22.49 -12.33
CA ILE A 175 -11.04 -23.16 -11.08
C ILE A 175 -9.81 -23.41 -10.22
N GLU A 176 -9.80 -22.85 -9.01
CA GLU A 176 -8.77 -23.08 -7.99
C GLU A 176 -9.45 -23.51 -6.69
N GLY A 177 -9.08 -24.66 -6.13
CA GLY A 177 -9.65 -25.13 -4.85
C GLY A 177 -11.17 -25.29 -4.83
N GLY A 178 -11.81 -25.48 -5.99
CA GLY A 178 -13.27 -25.59 -6.13
C GLY A 178 -14.01 -24.26 -6.33
N ASN A 179 -13.31 -23.12 -6.25
CA ASN A 179 -13.86 -21.79 -6.52
C ASN A 179 -13.49 -21.33 -7.92
N ALA A 180 -14.36 -20.54 -8.54
CA ALA A 180 -14.13 -19.98 -9.87
C ALA A 180 -13.58 -18.56 -9.74
N PHE A 181 -12.55 -18.24 -10.50
CA PHE A 181 -11.90 -16.93 -10.52
C PHE A 181 -11.90 -16.39 -11.95
N ALA A 182 -11.99 -15.07 -12.11
CA ALA A 182 -11.74 -14.42 -13.39
C ALA A 182 -10.94 -13.13 -13.21
N LYS A 183 -10.13 -12.83 -14.22
CA LYS A 183 -9.42 -11.56 -14.32
C LYS A 183 -10.36 -10.50 -14.88
N ILE A 184 -10.39 -9.35 -14.22
CA ILE A 184 -11.15 -8.18 -14.62
C ILE A 184 -10.22 -6.99 -14.83
N LYS A 185 -10.69 -6.04 -15.63
CA LYS A 185 -10.12 -4.71 -15.75
C LYS A 185 -11.17 -3.69 -15.33
N ILE A 186 -10.78 -2.71 -14.53
CA ILE A 186 -11.68 -1.67 -14.06
C ILE A 186 -10.94 -0.34 -13.94
N SER A 187 -11.56 0.72 -14.45
CA SER A 187 -11.00 2.07 -14.34
C SER A 187 -11.01 2.58 -12.91
N GLY A 188 -10.10 3.51 -12.62
CA GLY A 188 -10.04 4.21 -11.34
C GLY A 188 -11.38 4.83 -10.94
N GLN A 189 -11.77 4.66 -9.67
CA GLN A 189 -12.93 5.33 -9.07
C GLN A 189 -14.24 5.10 -9.81
N ASN A 190 -14.39 3.91 -10.39
CA ASN A 190 -15.53 3.59 -11.22
C ASN A 190 -16.20 2.28 -10.80
N PHE A 191 -17.43 2.10 -11.27
CA PHE A 191 -18.21 0.88 -11.14
C PHE A 191 -18.21 0.14 -12.48
N ALA A 192 -18.03 -1.17 -12.45
CA ALA A 192 -18.19 -2.04 -13.61
C ALA A 192 -19.20 -3.16 -13.30
N THR A 193 -20.09 -3.48 -14.22
CA THR A 193 -20.98 -4.64 -14.10
C THR A 193 -20.45 -5.79 -14.93
N PHE A 194 -20.49 -6.98 -14.35
CA PHE A 194 -20.19 -8.22 -15.03
C PHE A 194 -21.38 -9.17 -14.90
N THR A 195 -21.72 -9.84 -16.00
CA THR A 195 -22.79 -10.85 -16.05
C THR A 195 -22.22 -12.24 -16.31
N LYS A 196 -23.02 -13.27 -16.07
CA LYS A 196 -22.61 -14.65 -16.35
C LYS A 196 -22.39 -14.83 -17.86
N ALA A 197 -21.19 -15.25 -18.26
CA ALA A 197 -20.92 -15.57 -19.66
C ALA A 197 -21.76 -16.79 -20.12
N LYS A 198 -22.40 -16.67 -21.28
CA LYS A 198 -23.04 -17.80 -21.99
C LYS A 198 -22.02 -18.39 -22.96
N GLY A 199 -21.66 -19.66 -22.77
CA GLY A 199 -20.75 -20.36 -23.68
C GLY A 199 -19.26 -20.10 -23.44
N ALA A 200 -18.86 -19.69 -22.23
CA ALA A 200 -17.45 -19.73 -21.85
C ALA A 200 -17.01 -21.20 -21.81
N GLU A 201 -16.41 -21.67 -22.91
CA GLU A 201 -15.76 -22.97 -22.94
C GLU A 201 -14.66 -22.99 -21.89
N LYS A 202 -14.54 -24.12 -21.19
CA LYS A 202 -13.39 -24.36 -20.33
C LYS A 202 -12.16 -24.22 -21.21
N VAL A 203 -11.33 -23.21 -20.95
CA VAL A 203 -9.99 -23.16 -21.51
C VAL A 203 -9.20 -24.27 -20.83
N VAL A 204 -9.29 -25.47 -21.40
CA VAL A 204 -8.35 -26.55 -21.15
C VAL A 204 -7.22 -26.30 -22.13
N GLN A 205 -6.05 -25.92 -21.63
CA GLN A 205 -4.87 -25.79 -22.48
C GLN A 205 -3.69 -26.61 -21.98
N GLU A 206 -2.95 -27.06 -22.98
CA GLU A 206 -1.92 -28.09 -22.98
C GLU A 206 -0.75 -27.77 -22.06
N ASP A 207 -0.31 -28.82 -21.35
CA ASP A 207 0.95 -28.87 -20.63
C ASP A 207 2.11 -28.73 -21.63
N THR A 208 2.55 -27.50 -21.87
CA THR A 208 3.69 -27.18 -22.73
C THR A 208 5.02 -27.19 -21.98
N SER A 209 5.09 -27.83 -20.81
CA SER A 209 6.31 -27.87 -20.02
C SER A 209 7.38 -28.79 -20.65
N LYS A 210 8.26 -28.20 -21.48
CA LYS A 210 9.66 -28.66 -21.53
C LYS A 210 10.29 -28.30 -20.19
N LYS A 211 10.14 -29.19 -19.20
CA LYS A 211 10.38 -28.94 -17.77
C LYS A 211 11.81 -28.49 -17.45
N ARG A 212 12.02 -27.18 -17.30
CA ARG A 212 12.98 -26.64 -16.33
C ARG A 212 12.33 -26.68 -14.95
N LYS A 213 13.03 -27.20 -13.95
CA LYS A 213 12.43 -27.72 -12.70
C LYS A 213 11.71 -26.65 -11.85
N PHE A 214 12.16 -25.39 -11.86
CA PHE A 214 11.58 -24.29 -11.06
C PHE A 214 11.58 -22.95 -11.81
N VAL A 215 10.77 -22.83 -12.86
CA VAL A 215 10.64 -21.60 -13.66
C VAL A 215 9.19 -21.14 -13.69
N LEU A 216 8.95 -19.84 -13.47
CA LEU A 216 7.70 -19.16 -13.79
C LEU A 216 7.94 -18.22 -14.96
N GLU A 217 7.20 -18.39 -16.05
CA GLU A 217 7.43 -17.68 -17.29
C GLU A 217 6.10 -17.35 -17.98
N ASN A 218 5.99 -16.14 -18.53
CA ASN A 218 4.89 -15.73 -19.39
C ASN A 218 5.42 -14.94 -20.60
N LYS A 219 4.56 -14.29 -21.38
CA LYS A 219 4.99 -13.52 -22.56
C LYS A 219 5.85 -12.28 -22.24
N HIS A 220 5.89 -11.83 -20.99
CA HIS A 220 6.55 -10.60 -20.55
C HIS A 220 7.83 -10.83 -19.74
N VAL A 221 7.87 -11.86 -18.91
CA VAL A 221 8.95 -12.07 -17.92
C VAL A 221 9.23 -13.55 -17.72
N SER A 222 10.44 -13.85 -17.24
CA SER A 222 10.86 -15.18 -16.78
C SER A 222 11.55 -15.07 -15.43
N TYR A 223 11.19 -15.95 -14.52
CA TYR A 223 11.76 -16.09 -13.19
C TYR A 223 12.25 -17.52 -12.97
N GLU A 224 13.50 -17.70 -12.58
CA GLU A 224 14.11 -19.00 -12.30
C GLU A 224 14.56 -19.08 -10.85
N PHE A 225 14.24 -20.20 -10.19
CA PHE A 225 14.55 -20.44 -8.79
C PHE A 225 15.51 -21.62 -8.63
N ASN A 226 16.33 -21.58 -7.57
CA ASN A 226 17.15 -22.72 -7.16
C ASN A 226 16.34 -23.72 -6.30
N ALA A 227 16.99 -24.79 -5.83
CA ALA A 227 16.34 -25.82 -5.00
C ALA A 227 15.89 -25.31 -3.61
N GLN A 228 16.47 -24.20 -3.15
CA GLN A 228 16.09 -23.48 -1.93
C GLN A 228 15.02 -22.41 -2.20
N PHE A 229 14.46 -22.38 -3.42
CA PHE A 229 13.45 -21.40 -3.84
C PHE A 229 13.87 -19.94 -3.73
N GLN A 230 15.18 -19.70 -3.79
CA GLN A 230 15.74 -18.37 -3.97
C GLN A 230 15.77 -18.04 -5.46
N LEU A 231 15.48 -16.79 -5.79
CA LEU A 231 15.34 -16.31 -7.16
C LEU A 231 16.73 -16.07 -7.78
N ILE A 232 17.16 -16.96 -8.66
CA ILE A 232 18.49 -16.90 -9.29
C ILE A 232 18.49 -16.16 -10.62
N LYS A 233 17.34 -15.99 -11.27
CA LYS A 233 17.24 -15.21 -12.51
C LYS A 233 15.90 -14.51 -12.61
N GLY A 234 15.92 -13.23 -12.95
CA GLY A 234 14.76 -12.42 -13.31
C GLY A 234 15.03 -11.72 -14.62
N PHE A 235 14.26 -12.05 -15.67
CA PHE A 235 14.48 -11.55 -17.02
C PHE A 235 13.20 -10.96 -17.61
N ASP A 236 13.25 -9.67 -17.95
CA ASP A 236 12.19 -8.97 -18.66
C ASP A 236 12.39 -9.12 -20.16
N LYS A 237 11.53 -9.92 -20.77
CA LYS A 237 11.62 -10.28 -22.19
C LYS A 237 11.33 -9.10 -23.11
N LYS A 238 10.47 -8.17 -22.65
CA LYS A 238 10.08 -7.01 -23.46
C LYS A 238 11.21 -5.98 -23.50
N ALA A 239 11.87 -5.74 -22.37
CA ALA A 239 12.99 -4.82 -22.28
C ALA A 239 14.33 -5.46 -22.69
N GLY A 240 14.43 -6.80 -22.67
CA GLY A 240 15.69 -7.51 -22.88
C GLY A 240 16.66 -7.37 -21.70
N VAL A 241 16.13 -7.14 -20.49
CA VAL A 241 16.92 -6.83 -19.30
C VAL A 241 16.89 -7.99 -18.31
N GLU A 242 18.08 -8.43 -17.90
CA GLU A 242 18.26 -9.32 -16.76
C GLU A 242 18.44 -8.48 -15.49
N PHE A 243 17.36 -8.36 -14.72
CA PHE A 243 17.32 -7.51 -13.53
C PHE A 243 17.74 -8.25 -12.25
N ILE A 244 17.83 -9.59 -12.31
CA ILE A 244 18.47 -10.46 -11.31
C ILE A 244 19.29 -11.50 -12.09
N ASN A 245 20.59 -11.58 -11.83
CA ASN A 245 21.56 -12.35 -12.62
C ASN A 245 22.22 -13.54 -11.88
N GLY A 246 21.81 -13.80 -10.63
CA GLY A 246 22.23 -14.96 -9.87
C GLY A 246 23.61 -14.89 -9.21
N GLU A 247 24.35 -13.77 -9.35
CA GLU A 247 25.57 -13.51 -8.55
C GLU A 247 25.23 -13.57 -7.06
N GLU A 248 24.12 -12.95 -6.70
CA GLU A 248 23.41 -13.20 -5.46
C GLU A 248 21.93 -13.47 -5.74
N PRO A 249 21.32 -14.50 -5.16
CA PRO A 249 19.92 -14.80 -5.42
C PRO A 249 19.01 -13.86 -4.64
N GLY A 250 17.81 -13.58 -5.17
CA GLY A 250 16.73 -12.87 -4.49
C GLY A 250 15.80 -13.80 -3.70
N ASN A 251 14.76 -13.24 -3.07
CA ASN A 251 13.87 -13.94 -2.14
C ASN A 251 14.63 -14.70 -1.04
N ARG A 252 15.72 -14.13 -0.53
CA ARG A 252 16.46 -14.73 0.58
C ARG A 252 15.75 -14.42 1.89
N LEU A 253 15.08 -15.42 2.44
CA LEU A 253 14.45 -15.34 3.75
C LEU A 253 15.51 -15.64 4.82
N GLU A 254 15.91 -14.60 5.54
CA GLU A 254 17.05 -14.62 6.45
C GLU A 254 16.62 -14.13 7.84
N ILE A 255 17.13 -14.80 8.88
CA ILE A 255 16.96 -14.39 10.27
C ILE A 255 18.28 -13.84 10.78
N PHE A 256 18.23 -12.64 11.36
CA PHE A 256 19.33 -12.01 12.05
C PHE A 256 19.08 -12.00 13.56
N VAL A 257 20.16 -12.01 14.34
CA VAL A 257 20.10 -11.70 15.78
C VAL A 257 19.67 -10.25 15.94
N ASP A 258 18.69 -10.02 16.81
CA ASP A 258 18.08 -8.72 17.04
C ASP A 258 17.94 -8.48 18.54
N HIS A 259 18.95 -7.82 19.09
CA HIS A 259 18.91 -7.26 20.44
C HIS A 259 18.92 -5.74 20.26
N GLY A 260 17.79 -5.08 20.50
CA GLY A 260 17.77 -3.63 20.55
C GLY A 260 18.69 -3.11 21.66
N TYR A 261 19.01 -1.81 21.64
CA TYR A 261 19.76 -1.19 22.73
C TYR A 261 19.06 -1.48 24.06
N VAL A 262 19.83 -1.69 25.14
CA VAL A 262 19.30 -2.05 26.47
C VAL A 262 18.13 -1.13 26.87
N GLY A 263 16.96 -1.73 27.11
CA GLY A 263 15.71 -1.03 27.47
C GLY A 263 14.93 -0.41 26.31
N ARG A 264 15.28 -0.72 25.05
CA ARG A 264 14.64 -0.20 23.82
C ARG A 264 14.43 -1.29 22.76
N ASP A 265 14.16 -2.52 23.18
CA ASP A 265 14.13 -3.70 22.30
C ASP A 265 13.10 -3.56 21.15
N ALA A 266 11.85 -3.21 21.47
CA ALA A 266 10.82 -2.95 20.47
C ALA A 266 11.11 -1.73 19.57
N TRP A 267 11.88 -0.76 20.07
CA TRP A 267 12.14 0.50 19.36
C TRP A 267 13.30 0.39 18.39
N ASP A 268 14.45 -0.12 18.82
CA ASP A 268 15.70 -0.01 18.06
C ASP A 268 16.03 -1.31 17.31
N ILE A 269 16.55 -1.13 16.10
CA ILE A 269 17.38 -2.12 15.41
C ILE A 269 18.74 -1.45 15.26
N GLU A 270 19.81 -2.14 15.64
CA GLU A 270 21.17 -1.65 15.58
C GLU A 270 21.86 -2.09 14.29
N GLU A 271 22.57 -1.21 13.57
CA GLU A 271 23.17 -1.50 12.25
C GLU A 271 23.97 -2.81 12.21
N HIS A 272 24.67 -3.13 13.30
CA HIS A 272 25.53 -4.30 13.40
C HIS A 272 24.79 -5.65 13.35
N TYR A 273 23.44 -5.67 13.42
CA TYR A 273 22.63 -6.88 13.22
C TYR A 273 23.01 -7.61 11.94
N ARG A 274 23.43 -6.85 10.91
CA ARG A 274 23.78 -7.37 9.58
C ARG A 274 24.98 -8.32 9.59
N ARG A 275 25.82 -8.23 10.62
CA ARG A 275 26.97 -9.13 10.82
C ARG A 275 26.60 -10.37 11.63
N GLN A 276 25.34 -10.49 12.04
CA GLN A 276 24.83 -11.52 12.95
C GLN A 276 23.71 -12.33 12.27
N LEU A 277 23.97 -12.83 11.07
CA LEU A 277 23.07 -13.79 10.41
C LEU A 277 22.99 -15.05 11.28
N ALA A 278 21.78 -15.39 11.71
CA ALA A 278 21.52 -16.54 12.58
C ALA A 278 21.07 -17.77 11.80
N ASP A 279 20.18 -17.61 10.81
CA ASP A 279 19.72 -18.71 9.96
C ASP A 279 19.19 -18.21 8.61
N THR A 280 19.06 -19.13 7.65
CA THR A 280 18.43 -18.90 6.35
C THR A 280 17.38 -19.99 6.12
N ALA A 281 16.24 -19.62 5.53
CA ALA A 281 15.14 -20.54 5.29
C ALA A 281 15.56 -21.77 4.47
N LYS A 282 15.12 -22.95 4.90
CA LYS A 282 15.39 -24.23 4.24
C LYS A 282 14.09 -24.84 3.73
N VAL A 283 14.02 -25.08 2.43
CA VAL A 283 12.84 -25.70 1.79
C VAL A 283 12.62 -27.12 2.30
N THR A 284 11.39 -27.42 2.69
CA THR A 284 10.95 -28.75 3.11
C THR A 284 9.94 -29.37 2.17
N ALA A 285 9.16 -28.57 1.45
CA ALA A 285 8.22 -29.05 0.45
C ALA A 285 7.94 -28.01 -0.61
N ILE A 286 7.68 -28.49 -1.83
CA ILE A 286 7.34 -27.69 -3.01
C ILE A 286 6.16 -28.35 -3.70
N GLU A 287 5.16 -27.54 -4.04
CA GLU A 287 4.02 -27.94 -4.86
C GLU A 287 3.88 -26.94 -6.01
N SER A 288 3.89 -27.44 -7.24
CA SER A 288 3.65 -26.62 -8.44
C SER A 288 2.15 -26.42 -8.63
N ILE A 289 1.76 -25.20 -8.94
CA ILE A 289 0.37 -24.85 -9.24
C ILE A 289 0.33 -24.22 -10.62
N SER A 290 -0.40 -24.84 -11.53
CA SER A 290 -0.52 -24.36 -12.91
C SER A 290 -1.95 -23.94 -13.21
N GLY A 291 -2.09 -22.79 -13.87
CA GLY A 291 -3.36 -22.23 -14.25
C GLY A 291 -3.21 -21.27 -15.43
N SER A 292 -4.30 -21.07 -16.18
CA SER A 292 -4.37 -20.20 -17.35
C SER A 292 -4.26 -18.71 -17.02
N MET A 293 -4.74 -18.26 -15.85
CA MET A 293 -4.65 -16.88 -15.38
C MET A 293 -3.36 -16.60 -14.63
N ARG A 294 -2.91 -17.58 -13.84
CA ARG A 294 -1.68 -17.51 -13.06
C ARG A 294 -1.16 -18.91 -12.79
N SER A 295 0.16 -18.99 -12.70
CA SER A 295 0.89 -20.19 -12.26
C SER A 295 1.82 -19.81 -11.12
N GLY A 296 2.23 -20.79 -10.34
CA GLY A 296 2.96 -20.53 -9.12
C GLY A 296 3.48 -21.78 -8.42
N PHE A 297 3.98 -21.56 -7.21
CA PHE A 297 4.45 -22.61 -6.32
C PHE A 297 3.94 -22.37 -4.90
N SER A 298 3.52 -23.42 -4.21
CA SER A 298 3.41 -23.43 -2.75
C SER A 298 4.68 -24.04 -2.17
N VAL A 299 5.42 -23.26 -1.39
CA VAL A 299 6.70 -23.67 -0.81
C VAL A 299 6.60 -23.61 0.69
N ARG A 300 7.08 -24.65 1.37
CA ARG A 300 7.22 -24.69 2.82
C ARG A 300 8.70 -24.63 3.20
N TYR A 301 9.01 -23.84 4.21
CA TYR A 301 10.35 -23.68 4.76
C TYR A 301 10.35 -23.91 6.27
N THR A 302 11.43 -24.47 6.78
CA THR A 302 11.83 -24.33 8.19
C THR A 302 12.79 -23.16 8.33
N ILE A 303 12.69 -22.38 9.40
CA ILE A 303 13.57 -21.26 9.65
C ILE A 303 13.73 -21.00 11.16
N GLY A 304 14.94 -20.73 11.61
CA GLY A 304 15.22 -20.60 13.03
C GLY A 304 15.00 -21.92 13.78
N GLU A 305 14.77 -21.83 15.08
CA GLU A 305 14.61 -23.03 15.92
C GLU A 305 13.16 -23.48 16.05
N LYS A 306 12.20 -22.55 15.93
CA LYS A 306 10.80 -22.77 16.33
C LYS A 306 9.79 -22.27 15.29
N SER A 307 10.25 -21.84 14.13
CA SER A 307 9.40 -21.15 13.15
C SER A 307 9.36 -21.86 11.80
N ALA A 308 8.25 -21.67 11.10
CA ALA A 308 8.02 -22.22 9.77
C ALA A 308 7.36 -21.19 8.86
N ILE A 309 7.69 -21.25 7.57
CA ILE A 309 7.13 -20.36 6.55
C ILE A 309 6.38 -21.20 5.53
N ARG A 310 5.18 -20.77 5.15
CA ARG A 310 4.51 -21.19 3.94
C ARG A 310 4.38 -20.00 3.01
N GLN A 311 4.92 -20.12 1.80
CA GLN A 311 4.89 -19.06 0.82
C GLN A 311 4.21 -19.56 -0.46
N PHE A 312 3.28 -18.78 -0.98
CA PHE A 312 2.75 -18.96 -2.32
C PHE A 312 3.38 -17.92 -3.24
N ILE A 313 4.08 -18.37 -4.27
CA ILE A 313 4.76 -17.53 -5.24
C ILE A 313 3.96 -17.56 -6.52
N TRP A 314 3.45 -16.41 -6.96
CA TRP A 314 2.52 -16.32 -8.09
C TRP A 314 3.04 -15.41 -9.21
N LEU A 315 2.89 -15.89 -10.45
CA LEU A 315 3.03 -15.10 -11.67
C LEU A 315 1.74 -15.19 -12.48
N GLU A 316 1.11 -14.05 -12.73
CA GLU A 316 -0.04 -13.98 -13.65
C GLU A 316 0.41 -14.08 -15.11
N ALA A 317 -0.46 -14.57 -15.99
CA ALA A 317 -0.19 -14.75 -17.42
C ALA A 317 0.16 -13.43 -18.15
N ASP A 318 -0.40 -12.31 -17.69
CA ASP A 318 -0.28 -10.99 -18.32
C ASP A 318 0.33 -9.92 -17.41
N SER A 319 1.10 -10.32 -16.39
CA SER A 319 1.78 -9.39 -15.48
C SER A 319 3.28 -9.64 -15.42
N LYS A 320 4.05 -8.60 -15.11
CA LYS A 320 5.46 -8.73 -14.72
C LYS A 320 5.62 -8.90 -13.21
N ARG A 321 4.59 -8.65 -12.41
CA ARG A 321 4.64 -8.69 -10.95
C ARG A 321 4.74 -10.15 -10.47
N LEU A 322 5.71 -10.41 -9.60
CA LEU A 322 5.86 -11.70 -8.92
C LEU A 322 5.48 -11.52 -7.45
N ASP A 323 4.37 -12.15 -7.04
CA ASP A 323 3.79 -12.02 -5.70
C ASP A 323 4.27 -13.14 -4.77
N PHE A 324 4.57 -12.79 -3.52
CA PHE A 324 4.98 -13.70 -2.45
C PHE A 324 3.99 -13.61 -1.29
N VAL A 325 2.91 -14.39 -1.35
CA VAL A 325 1.91 -14.47 -0.29
C VAL A 325 2.47 -15.36 0.82
N THR A 326 2.79 -14.76 1.96
CA THR A 326 3.61 -15.40 3.00
C THR A 326 2.83 -15.56 4.29
N GLU A 327 2.79 -16.79 4.80
CA GLU A 327 2.30 -17.16 6.12
C GLU A 327 3.50 -17.63 6.95
N VAL A 328 3.68 -17.08 8.15
CA VAL A 328 4.78 -17.45 9.05
C VAL A 328 4.19 -17.86 10.39
N ASP A 329 4.50 -19.07 10.83
CA ASP A 329 4.29 -19.45 12.24
C ASP A 329 5.53 -19.02 13.02
N TRP A 330 5.44 -17.89 13.72
CA TRP A 330 6.58 -17.16 14.27
C TRP A 330 6.71 -17.34 15.78
N TYR A 331 7.74 -18.04 16.24
CA TYR A 331 8.00 -18.31 17.66
C TYR A 331 9.47 -18.10 18.07
N GLU A 332 10.21 -17.34 17.26
CA GLU A 332 11.55 -16.93 17.63
C GLU A 332 11.56 -15.90 18.79
N THR A 333 12.75 -15.56 19.26
CA THR A 333 12.96 -14.55 20.31
C THR A 333 14.25 -13.81 20.00
N HIS A 334 14.22 -12.47 20.06
CA HIS A 334 15.34 -11.61 19.67
C HIS A 334 15.87 -11.93 18.27
N ARG A 335 14.93 -12.03 17.32
CA ARG A 335 15.18 -12.28 15.90
C ARG A 335 14.47 -11.27 15.02
N LEU A 336 15.14 -10.86 13.95
CA LEU A 336 14.63 -10.06 12.84
C LEU A 336 14.62 -10.92 11.57
N LEU A 337 13.43 -11.19 11.04
CA LEU A 337 13.22 -11.85 9.75
C LEU A 337 13.20 -10.81 8.63
N ARG A 338 14.04 -10.98 7.61
CA ARG A 338 14.09 -10.12 6.43
C ARG A 338 13.98 -10.93 5.14
N VAL A 339 13.62 -10.23 4.07
CA VAL A 339 13.79 -10.72 2.70
C VAL A 339 14.68 -9.79 1.90
N ALA A 340 15.59 -10.35 1.11
CA ALA A 340 16.49 -9.60 0.23
C ALA A 340 16.30 -9.92 -1.26
N PHE A 341 16.39 -8.89 -2.08
CA PHE A 341 16.38 -8.92 -3.56
C PHE A 341 17.54 -8.08 -4.10
N PRO A 342 18.74 -8.66 -4.24
CA PRO A 342 19.81 -8.06 -5.04
C PRO A 342 19.36 -7.96 -6.50
N THR A 343 19.56 -6.79 -7.09
CA THR A 343 19.22 -6.51 -8.49
C THR A 343 20.47 -6.13 -9.27
N THR A 344 20.34 -5.98 -10.59
CA THR A 344 21.39 -5.43 -11.45
C THR A 344 21.25 -3.92 -11.65
N ILE A 345 20.28 -3.28 -10.98
CA ILE A 345 19.97 -1.86 -11.16
C ILE A 345 20.93 -1.01 -10.33
N LYS A 346 21.64 -0.11 -11.01
CA LYS A 346 22.55 0.84 -10.37
C LYS A 346 21.90 2.22 -10.34
N SER A 347 21.68 2.73 -9.14
CA SER A 347 21.24 4.10 -8.87
C SER A 347 21.86 4.56 -7.55
N ASP A 348 22.19 5.84 -7.45
CA ASP A 348 22.68 6.49 -6.21
C ASP A 348 21.55 6.77 -5.21
N THR A 349 20.30 6.62 -5.65
CA THR A 349 19.10 6.88 -4.86
C THR A 349 18.04 5.82 -5.09
N ALA A 350 17.28 5.54 -4.04
CA ALA A 350 16.06 4.75 -4.07
C ALA A 350 14.85 5.65 -3.77
N THR A 351 13.78 5.49 -4.53
CA THR A 351 12.56 6.30 -4.39
C THR A 351 11.55 5.56 -3.53
N SER A 352 11.21 6.13 -2.38
CA SER A 352 10.34 5.52 -1.36
C SER A 352 9.00 6.24 -1.30
N GLU A 353 7.90 5.48 -1.30
CA GLU A 353 6.57 6.08 -1.15
C GLU A 353 6.35 6.63 0.27
N ILE A 354 5.79 7.84 0.34
CA ILE A 354 5.32 8.51 1.55
C ILE A 354 3.88 8.98 1.36
N GLN A 355 3.29 9.60 2.39
CA GLN A 355 1.97 10.21 2.28
C GLN A 355 1.94 11.19 1.10
N TYR A 356 0.99 10.97 0.18
CA TYR A 356 0.73 11.83 -0.97
C TYR A 356 1.91 12.06 -1.94
N GLY A 357 2.99 11.27 -1.87
CA GLY A 357 4.13 11.45 -2.74
C GLY A 357 5.25 10.44 -2.51
N PHE A 358 6.48 10.86 -2.77
CA PHE A 358 7.67 10.04 -2.57
C PHE A 358 8.87 10.89 -2.16
N VAL A 359 9.84 10.25 -1.51
CA VAL A 359 11.14 10.83 -1.18
C VAL A 359 12.25 9.97 -1.77
N LYS A 360 13.38 10.59 -2.13
CA LYS A 360 14.59 9.88 -2.57
C LYS A 360 15.55 9.76 -1.39
N ARG A 361 16.04 8.54 -1.14
CA ARG A 361 17.05 8.25 -0.11
C ARG A 361 18.30 7.67 -0.76
N SER A 362 19.45 7.91 -0.14
CA SER A 362 20.74 7.47 -0.67
C SER A 362 20.88 5.94 -0.63
N THR A 363 21.36 5.35 -1.71
CA THR A 363 21.73 3.92 -1.75
C THR A 363 23.18 3.69 -1.31
N THR A 364 23.93 4.76 -1.04
CA THR A 364 25.34 4.72 -0.62
C THR A 364 25.45 4.97 0.89
N ASP A 365 26.66 4.88 1.44
CA ASP A 365 26.96 5.19 2.86
C ASP A 365 28.06 6.26 2.94
N ASN A 366 28.06 7.23 2.02
CA ASN A 366 29.14 8.20 1.86
C ASN A 366 29.23 9.22 3.00
N THR A 367 28.08 9.61 3.57
CA THR A 367 27.99 10.53 4.70
C THR A 367 27.43 9.84 5.94
N THR A 368 27.56 10.48 7.10
CA THR A 368 26.94 9.99 8.35
C THR A 368 25.42 9.89 8.23
N TRP A 369 24.79 10.81 7.49
CA TRP A 369 23.36 10.81 7.20
C TRP A 369 22.96 9.62 6.33
N ASP A 370 23.75 9.32 5.29
CA ASP A 370 23.51 8.17 4.44
C ASP A 370 23.64 6.86 5.24
N TYR A 371 24.72 6.74 6.01
CA TYR A 371 24.99 5.59 6.87
C TYR A 371 23.86 5.35 7.87
N ALA A 372 23.31 6.42 8.46
CA ALA A 372 22.19 6.32 9.38
C ALA A 372 20.91 5.78 8.72
N GLN A 373 20.74 5.93 7.40
CA GLN A 373 19.59 5.46 6.62
C GLN A 373 19.71 3.99 6.19
N PHE A 374 20.15 3.10 7.10
CA PHE A 374 20.21 1.66 6.81
C PHE A 374 18.86 0.94 6.95
N GLU A 375 17.86 1.58 7.57
CA GLU A 375 16.48 1.11 7.67
C GLU A 375 15.55 2.34 7.66
N CYS A 376 14.66 2.41 6.68
CA CYS A 376 13.83 3.58 6.40
C CYS A 376 12.35 3.21 6.25
N ALA A 377 11.48 4.15 6.61
CA ALA A 377 10.04 3.99 6.44
C ALA A 377 9.65 4.19 4.97
N ALA A 378 8.84 3.28 4.44
CA ALA A 378 8.09 3.49 3.21
C ALA A 378 6.70 2.88 3.33
N HIS A 379 5.73 3.40 2.58
CA HIS A 379 4.34 2.94 2.64
C HIS A 379 4.15 1.62 1.89
N ARG A 380 3.87 1.67 0.58
CA ARG A 380 3.53 0.46 -0.19
C ARG A 380 4.70 -0.07 -1.02
N PHE A 381 5.71 0.76 -1.29
CA PHE A 381 6.84 0.35 -2.13
C PHE A 381 8.11 1.19 -1.92
N VAL A 382 9.23 0.57 -2.31
CA VAL A 382 10.51 1.24 -2.60
C VAL A 382 10.98 0.83 -3.98
N ASP A 383 11.38 1.82 -4.79
CA ASP A 383 11.80 1.68 -6.16
C ASP A 383 13.29 1.97 -6.33
N LEU A 384 13.99 1.09 -7.05
CA LEU A 384 15.34 1.30 -7.52
C LEU A 384 15.31 1.39 -9.05
N SER A 385 15.55 2.57 -9.60
CA SER A 385 15.44 2.83 -11.03
C SER A 385 16.45 3.85 -11.52
N HIS A 386 16.82 3.73 -12.80
CA HIS A 386 17.41 4.81 -13.57
C HIS A 386 16.37 5.30 -14.59
N MET A 387 16.77 6.14 -15.56
CA MET A 387 15.81 6.79 -16.47
C MET A 387 15.04 5.83 -17.39
N GLU A 388 15.58 4.65 -17.66
CA GLU A 388 15.06 3.71 -18.67
C GLU A 388 14.45 2.45 -18.08
N TYR A 389 14.82 2.09 -16.84
CA TYR A 389 14.44 0.83 -16.24
C TYR A 389 14.54 0.85 -14.72
N GLY A 390 13.71 0.05 -14.06
CA GLY A 390 13.77 -0.12 -12.62
C GLY A 390 13.16 -1.43 -12.13
N VAL A 391 13.42 -1.70 -10.85
CA VAL A 391 12.79 -2.78 -10.09
C VAL A 391 12.23 -2.19 -8.81
N THR A 392 10.99 -2.52 -8.52
CA THR A 392 10.29 -2.08 -7.31
C THR A 392 10.00 -3.25 -6.39
N LEU A 393 10.19 -3.06 -5.08
CA LEU A 393 9.76 -3.97 -4.02
C LEU A 393 8.49 -3.42 -3.34
N LEU A 394 7.36 -4.06 -3.59
CA LEU A 394 6.03 -3.71 -3.07
C LEU A 394 5.66 -4.55 -1.84
N ASN A 395 4.76 -4.04 -1.00
CA ASN A 395 4.22 -4.75 0.17
C ASN A 395 2.75 -4.37 0.47
N ASP A 396 2.09 -5.20 1.28
CA ASP A 396 0.72 -4.97 1.77
C ASP A 396 0.62 -4.45 3.23
N SER A 397 1.70 -4.53 4.02
CA SER A 397 1.63 -4.30 5.48
C SER A 397 2.97 -4.10 6.19
N LYS A 398 4.07 -3.89 5.47
CA LYS A 398 5.43 -3.78 5.99
C LYS A 398 5.98 -2.38 5.69
N TYR A 399 6.62 -1.77 6.67
CA TYR A 399 7.04 -0.37 6.58
C TYR A 399 8.56 -0.19 6.69
N GLY A 400 9.28 -1.18 7.21
CA GLY A 400 10.75 -1.16 7.33
C GLY A 400 11.43 -1.66 6.07
N TYR A 401 12.10 -0.76 5.35
CA TYR A 401 12.83 -1.04 4.12
C TYR A 401 14.31 -0.72 4.25
N ARG A 402 15.13 -1.44 3.48
CA ARG A 402 16.52 -1.06 3.21
C ARG A 402 16.78 -1.14 1.72
N ALA A 403 17.26 -0.04 1.14
CA ALA A 403 17.64 0.03 -0.27
C ALA A 403 19.06 0.60 -0.37
N LYS A 404 20.05 -0.29 -0.52
CA LYS A 404 21.48 0.09 -0.51
C LYS A 404 22.24 -0.69 -1.57
N GLY A 405 23.15 -0.01 -2.26
CA GLY A 405 23.77 -0.50 -3.48
C GLY A 405 22.69 -0.89 -4.49
N GLN A 406 22.69 -2.16 -4.90
CA GLN A 406 21.73 -2.71 -5.86
C GLN A 406 20.67 -3.59 -5.18
N ALA A 407 20.63 -3.63 -3.85
CA ALA A 407 19.76 -4.53 -3.09
C ALA A 407 18.54 -3.80 -2.52
N LEU A 408 17.37 -4.39 -2.75
CA LEU A 408 16.11 -4.04 -2.11
C LEU A 408 15.80 -5.09 -1.03
N GLU A 409 15.58 -4.64 0.20
CA GLU A 409 15.26 -5.50 1.33
C GLU A 409 14.05 -4.98 2.09
N LEU A 410 13.33 -5.91 2.72
CA LEU A 410 12.15 -5.64 3.53
C LEU A 410 12.27 -6.36 4.88
N SER A 411 12.05 -5.62 5.95
CA SER A 411 11.84 -6.18 7.29
C SER A 411 10.46 -6.81 7.36
N LEU A 412 10.41 -8.11 7.65
CA LEU A 412 9.18 -8.89 7.67
C LEU A 412 8.60 -8.99 9.07
N LEU A 413 9.37 -9.50 10.03
CA LEU A 413 8.93 -9.72 11.41
C LEU A 413 10.08 -9.47 12.38
N ARG A 414 9.74 -9.05 13.59
CA ARG A 414 10.65 -9.02 14.74
C ARG A 414 10.10 -9.86 15.87
N SER A 415 10.90 -10.08 16.90
CA SER A 415 10.48 -10.78 18.13
C SER A 415 11.13 -10.14 19.36
N PRO A 416 10.94 -8.82 19.58
CA PRO A 416 11.39 -8.19 20.81
C PRO A 416 10.59 -8.75 22.00
N THR A 417 11.11 -8.56 23.20
CA THR A 417 10.51 -9.01 24.46
C THR A 417 10.20 -7.89 25.45
N ASP A 418 10.60 -6.66 25.10
CA ASP A 418 10.33 -5.46 25.89
C ASP A 418 9.79 -4.37 24.95
N PRO A 419 8.63 -3.76 25.24
CA PRO A 419 7.80 -3.91 26.45
C PRO A 419 6.72 -5.00 26.36
N ASP A 420 6.58 -5.66 25.21
CA ASP A 420 5.69 -6.82 25.03
C ASP A 420 6.51 -8.12 24.96
N PRO A 421 6.39 -9.05 25.94
CA PRO A 421 7.18 -10.29 26.00
C PRO A 421 6.85 -11.31 24.90
N VAL A 422 5.76 -11.07 24.16
CA VAL A 422 5.28 -11.97 23.10
C VAL A 422 4.98 -11.24 21.80
N ALA A 423 5.59 -10.08 21.58
CA ALA A 423 5.43 -9.30 20.36
C ALA A 423 5.57 -10.17 19.10
N ASP A 424 4.58 -10.07 18.21
CA ASP A 424 4.49 -10.78 16.94
C ASP A 424 4.48 -12.33 16.99
N LYS A 425 4.52 -12.97 18.17
CA LYS A 425 4.44 -14.43 18.27
C LYS A 425 3.11 -14.97 17.74
N GLY A 426 3.17 -16.07 17.01
CA GLY A 426 2.02 -16.75 16.41
C GLY A 426 1.95 -16.58 14.88
N LEU A 427 0.76 -16.79 14.33
CA LEU A 427 0.55 -16.79 12.88
C LEU A 427 0.54 -15.38 12.30
N GLN A 428 1.49 -15.11 11.43
CA GLN A 428 1.62 -13.86 10.70
C GLN A 428 1.31 -14.06 9.21
N LYS A 429 0.65 -13.08 8.60
CA LYS A 429 0.29 -13.08 7.17
C LYS A 429 0.59 -11.73 6.55
N PHE A 430 1.25 -11.77 5.40
CA PHE A 430 1.59 -10.59 4.61
C PHE A 430 2.01 -10.98 3.19
N THR A 431 1.97 -10.01 2.30
CA THR A 431 2.35 -10.15 0.90
C THR A 431 3.38 -9.09 0.55
N TYR A 432 4.41 -9.51 -0.16
CA TYR A 432 5.33 -8.60 -0.85
C TYR A 432 5.50 -9.05 -2.29
N ALA A 433 5.96 -8.16 -3.16
CA ALA A 433 6.10 -8.45 -4.57
C ALA A 433 7.30 -7.74 -5.18
N ILE A 434 7.89 -8.34 -6.21
CA ILE A 434 8.87 -7.64 -7.06
C ILE A 434 8.24 -7.31 -8.40
N LEU A 435 8.52 -6.11 -8.90
CA LEU A 435 8.00 -5.64 -10.17
C LEU A 435 9.12 -4.97 -10.99
N PRO A 436 9.59 -5.60 -12.07
CA PRO A 436 10.38 -4.92 -13.07
C PRO A 436 9.49 -3.99 -13.91
N HIS A 437 9.97 -2.79 -14.19
CA HIS A 437 9.24 -1.80 -14.99
C HIS A 437 10.18 -0.99 -15.89
N THR A 438 9.60 -0.40 -16.93
CA THR A 438 10.31 0.46 -17.88
C THR A 438 10.16 1.92 -17.46
N GLY A 439 11.24 2.69 -17.56
CA GLY A 439 11.33 4.07 -17.13
C GLY A 439 11.70 4.21 -15.64
N SER A 440 11.64 5.45 -15.15
CA SER A 440 11.70 5.74 -13.71
C SER A 440 10.35 5.53 -13.05
N LEU A 441 10.29 5.52 -11.71
CA LEU A 441 9.05 5.40 -10.94
C LEU A 441 7.90 6.27 -11.49
N ILE A 442 8.19 7.53 -11.83
CA ILE A 442 7.18 8.52 -12.25
C ILE A 442 6.49 8.13 -13.57
N CYS A 443 7.19 7.40 -14.44
CA CYS A 443 6.71 6.96 -15.75
C CYS A 443 6.29 5.48 -15.76
N SER A 444 6.20 4.87 -14.59
CA SER A 444 5.91 3.44 -14.42
C SER A 444 4.46 3.17 -14.03
N ASN A 445 4.04 1.91 -14.06
CA ASN A 445 2.75 1.45 -13.56
C ASN A 445 2.80 0.95 -12.10
N VAL A 446 3.85 1.29 -11.35
CA VAL A 446 4.05 0.82 -9.96
C VAL A 446 2.89 1.19 -9.05
N ARG A 447 2.34 2.40 -9.17
CA ARG A 447 1.21 2.86 -8.34
C ARG A 447 -0.05 2.03 -8.55
N ALA A 448 -0.34 1.62 -9.79
CA ALA A 448 -1.45 0.73 -10.09
C ALA A 448 -1.27 -0.67 -9.45
N HIS A 449 -0.05 -1.22 -9.52
CA HIS A 449 0.26 -2.49 -8.84
C HIS A 449 0.20 -2.37 -7.32
N ALA A 450 0.66 -1.26 -6.76
CA ALA A 450 0.54 -0.97 -5.34
C ALA A 450 -0.93 -0.85 -4.90
N ALA A 451 -1.79 -0.24 -5.72
CA ALA A 451 -3.22 -0.15 -5.49
C ALA A 451 -3.91 -1.52 -5.51
N VAL A 452 -3.59 -2.39 -6.48
CA VAL A 452 -4.10 -3.77 -6.50
C VAL A 452 -3.76 -4.52 -5.21
N LEU A 453 -2.52 -4.36 -4.73
CA LEU A 453 -2.04 -5.07 -3.54
C LEU A 453 -2.62 -4.54 -2.23
N ASN A 454 -2.91 -3.24 -2.13
CA ASN A 454 -3.26 -2.58 -0.86
C ASN A 454 -4.73 -2.15 -0.75
N GLN A 455 -5.39 -1.83 -1.86
CA GLN A 455 -6.76 -1.30 -1.91
C GLN A 455 -7.73 -2.33 -2.46
N GLY A 456 -7.33 -3.06 -3.51
CA GLY A 456 -8.18 -4.07 -4.12
C GLY A 456 -9.46 -3.48 -4.74
N VAL A 457 -10.54 -4.26 -4.72
CA VAL A 457 -11.86 -3.87 -5.22
C VAL A 457 -12.96 -4.27 -4.26
N GLU A 458 -14.07 -3.53 -4.29
CA GLU A 458 -15.29 -3.85 -3.56
C GLU A 458 -16.27 -4.59 -4.49
N ILE A 459 -16.82 -5.71 -4.03
CA ILE A 459 -17.68 -6.58 -4.86
C ILE A 459 -19.11 -6.62 -4.31
N PHE A 460 -20.08 -6.47 -5.19
CA PHE A 460 -21.52 -6.54 -4.91
C PHE A 460 -22.18 -7.64 -5.76
N TYR A 461 -22.25 -8.85 -5.20
CA TYR A 461 -22.90 -9.99 -5.85
C TYR A 461 -24.42 -9.82 -5.94
N GLY A 462 -25.00 -10.07 -7.12
CA GLY A 462 -26.43 -9.95 -7.36
C GLY A 462 -26.91 -8.52 -7.63
N PHE A 463 -25.99 -7.64 -8.05
CA PHE A 463 -26.26 -6.23 -8.34
C PHE A 463 -25.62 -5.81 -9.66
N GLU A 464 -26.21 -4.79 -10.29
CA GLU A 464 -25.68 -4.09 -11.45
C GLU A 464 -25.50 -2.59 -11.15
N SER A 465 -24.50 -1.98 -11.76
CA SER A 465 -24.15 -0.58 -11.56
C SER A 465 -25.25 0.36 -12.07
N ALA A 466 -25.96 -0.03 -13.14
CA ALA A 466 -26.99 0.78 -13.77
C ALA A 466 -26.54 2.24 -14.03
N GLY A 467 -25.27 2.42 -14.42
CA GLY A 467 -24.68 3.73 -14.72
C GLY A 467 -24.36 4.59 -13.49
N LYS A 468 -24.28 4.00 -12.28
CA LYS A 468 -23.84 4.72 -11.07
C LYS A 468 -22.36 5.10 -11.17
N THR A 469 -22.06 6.31 -10.70
CA THR A 469 -20.71 6.88 -10.62
C THR A 469 -20.54 7.58 -9.28
N LEU A 470 -19.30 7.89 -8.89
CA LEU A 470 -19.03 8.81 -7.79
C LEU A 470 -19.67 10.19 -8.06
N PRO A 471 -20.03 10.96 -7.01
CA PRO A 471 -20.63 12.29 -7.17
C PRO A 471 -19.68 13.29 -7.86
N VAL A 472 -18.37 13.06 -7.76
CA VAL A 472 -17.30 13.81 -8.39
C VAL A 472 -16.28 12.87 -9.01
N SER A 473 -15.57 13.34 -10.03
CA SER A 473 -14.49 12.61 -10.70
C SER A 473 -13.38 13.55 -11.11
N VAL A 474 -12.18 13.01 -11.35
CA VAL A 474 -11.06 13.77 -11.90
C VAL A 474 -10.80 13.30 -13.33
N LYS A 475 -10.80 14.25 -14.27
CA LYS A 475 -10.29 14.03 -15.62
C LYS A 475 -8.91 14.67 -15.73
N SER A 476 -7.87 13.85 -15.73
CA SER A 476 -6.49 14.28 -15.95
C SER A 476 -5.81 13.33 -16.94
N ALA A 477 -4.72 13.78 -17.58
CA ALA A 477 -3.92 12.87 -18.38
C ALA A 477 -3.25 11.86 -17.46
N GLU A 478 -2.51 12.33 -16.45
CA GLU A 478 -1.87 11.53 -15.41
C GLU A 478 -1.51 12.41 -14.19
N GLY A 479 -1.30 11.78 -13.03
CA GLY A 479 -0.63 12.40 -11.88
C GLY A 479 -1.49 13.14 -10.86
N ILE A 480 -2.82 13.20 -11.05
CA ILE A 480 -3.76 13.76 -10.07
C ILE A 480 -4.59 12.62 -9.46
N ASP A 481 -4.37 12.35 -8.18
CA ASP A 481 -5.14 11.39 -7.38
C ASP A 481 -6.35 12.09 -6.74
N LEU A 482 -7.53 11.47 -6.79
CA LEU A 482 -8.69 11.93 -6.02
C LEU A 482 -8.68 11.16 -4.69
N ALA A 483 -7.89 11.68 -3.75
CA ALA A 483 -7.62 11.01 -2.48
C ALA A 483 -8.86 10.87 -1.59
N VAL A 484 -9.74 11.89 -1.56
CA VAL A 484 -10.90 11.93 -0.64
C VAL A 484 -12.16 12.30 -1.41
N VAL A 485 -13.23 11.53 -1.18
CA VAL A 485 -14.62 11.89 -1.52
C VAL A 485 -15.48 11.51 -0.32
N LYS A 486 -15.93 12.51 0.45
CA LYS A 486 -16.74 12.31 1.65
C LYS A 486 -17.81 13.40 1.79
N LYS A 487 -18.69 13.29 2.78
CA LYS A 487 -19.56 14.42 3.18
C LYS A 487 -18.76 15.42 4.03
N ALA A 488 -19.03 16.71 3.88
CA ALA A 488 -18.52 17.74 4.78
C ALA A 488 -19.06 17.56 6.21
N ASP A 489 -18.23 17.91 7.20
CA ASP A 489 -18.56 17.65 8.61
C ASP A 489 -19.70 18.56 9.08
N LYS A 490 -19.60 19.85 8.75
CA LYS A 490 -20.52 20.89 9.24
C LYS A 490 -21.60 21.30 8.24
N GLU A 491 -21.48 20.85 6.98
CA GLU A 491 -22.34 21.30 5.89
C GLU A 491 -22.89 20.11 5.10
N ASN A 492 -23.97 20.35 4.35
CA ASN A 492 -24.59 19.35 3.49
C ASN A 492 -24.03 19.42 2.06
N CYS A 493 -22.73 19.17 1.92
CA CYS A 493 -22.03 19.15 0.63
C CYS A 493 -20.98 18.03 0.61
N ILE A 494 -20.45 17.73 -0.57
CA ILE A 494 -19.34 16.79 -0.75
C ILE A 494 -18.02 17.52 -0.53
N VAL A 495 -17.05 16.85 0.09
CA VAL A 495 -15.65 17.25 0.12
C VAL A 495 -14.87 16.36 -0.85
N ALA A 496 -14.16 17.00 -1.78
CA ALA A 496 -13.28 16.35 -2.73
C ALA A 496 -11.84 16.84 -2.49
N ARG A 497 -10.89 15.92 -2.27
CA ARG A 497 -9.47 16.25 -2.15
C ARG A 497 -8.68 15.63 -3.27
N VAL A 498 -7.95 16.46 -4.00
CA VAL A 498 -7.06 16.05 -5.09
C VAL A 498 -5.61 16.30 -4.72
N VAL A 499 -4.74 15.43 -5.18
CA VAL A 499 -3.32 15.41 -4.81
C VAL A 499 -2.47 15.18 -6.06
N GLU A 500 -1.43 15.98 -6.23
CA GLU A 500 -0.39 15.72 -7.22
C GLU A 500 0.59 14.67 -6.69
N THR A 501 0.89 13.63 -7.47
CA THR A 501 1.57 12.43 -6.95
C THR A 501 2.89 12.10 -7.64
N ARG A 502 3.28 12.87 -8.67
CA ARG A 502 4.47 12.62 -9.50
C ARG A 502 5.61 13.58 -9.20
N GLY A 503 5.38 14.62 -8.42
CA GLY A 503 6.34 15.70 -8.23
C GLY A 503 6.46 16.60 -9.47
N LEU A 504 5.43 16.67 -10.31
CA LEU A 504 5.41 17.44 -11.56
C LEU A 504 4.21 18.40 -11.61
N PRO A 505 4.33 19.56 -12.28
CA PRO A 505 3.16 20.38 -12.58
C PRO A 505 2.12 19.57 -13.36
N SER A 506 0.92 19.44 -12.79
CA SER A 506 -0.14 18.60 -13.34
C SER A 506 -1.41 19.41 -13.61
N LYS A 507 -2.08 19.09 -14.72
CA LYS A 507 -3.33 19.74 -15.14
C LYS A 507 -4.45 18.72 -15.29
N GLY A 508 -5.65 19.12 -14.91
CA GLY A 508 -6.84 18.29 -15.03
C GLY A 508 -8.10 19.08 -14.75
N LYS A 509 -9.21 18.38 -14.52
CA LYS A 509 -10.50 18.94 -14.16
C LYS A 509 -11.15 18.09 -13.06
N LEU A 510 -11.65 18.75 -12.02
CA LEU A 510 -12.60 18.15 -11.09
C LEU A 510 -14.00 18.34 -11.66
N ILE A 511 -14.73 17.26 -11.88
CA ILE A 511 -16.03 17.26 -12.55
C ILE A 511 -17.07 16.72 -11.58
N SER A 512 -18.15 17.47 -11.37
CA SER A 512 -19.32 17.02 -10.64
C SER A 512 -20.32 16.35 -11.59
N THR A 513 -20.97 15.30 -11.10
CA THR A 513 -22.08 14.65 -11.81
C THR A 513 -23.29 15.58 -11.99
N ASN A 514 -23.52 16.51 -11.05
CA ASN A 514 -24.48 17.59 -11.24
C ASN A 514 -23.79 18.81 -11.89
N ARG A 515 -24.16 19.12 -13.14
CA ARG A 515 -23.60 20.26 -13.88
C ARG A 515 -23.91 21.62 -13.26
N ASN A 516 -24.91 21.70 -12.38
CA ASN A 516 -25.28 22.93 -11.67
C ASN A 516 -24.62 23.04 -10.28
N SER A 517 -23.80 22.07 -9.87
CA SER A 517 -23.20 22.08 -8.54
C SER A 517 -22.22 23.24 -8.40
N ARG A 518 -22.21 23.88 -7.23
CA ARG A 518 -21.22 24.91 -6.89
C ARG A 518 -19.97 24.25 -6.32
N ILE A 519 -18.79 24.52 -6.89
CA ILE A 519 -17.50 23.98 -6.45
C ILE A 519 -16.67 25.13 -5.87
N VAL A 520 -16.25 25.01 -4.61
CA VAL A 520 -15.55 26.06 -3.87
C VAL A 520 -14.24 25.51 -3.31
N PRO A 521 -13.07 26.12 -3.60
CA PRO A 521 -11.81 25.77 -2.95
C PRO A 521 -11.90 25.93 -1.42
N THR A 522 -11.24 25.05 -0.68
CA THR A 522 -11.21 25.09 0.78
C THR A 522 -9.88 24.51 1.29
N ASN A 523 -9.54 24.79 2.54
CA ASN A 523 -8.37 24.20 3.18
C ASN A 523 -8.65 22.79 3.74
N LEU A 524 -7.64 22.16 4.34
CA LEU A 524 -7.73 20.77 4.82
C LEU A 524 -8.81 20.55 5.89
N VAL A 525 -9.12 21.58 6.70
CA VAL A 525 -10.14 21.55 7.76
C VAL A 525 -11.50 22.07 7.28
N GLU A 526 -11.68 22.16 5.95
CA GLU A 526 -12.93 22.53 5.30
C GLU A 526 -13.37 23.98 5.59
N TRP A 527 -12.43 24.88 5.90
CA TRP A 527 -12.74 26.30 6.04
C TRP A 527 -12.50 27.02 4.70
N ILE A 528 -13.43 27.91 4.38
CA ILE A 528 -13.36 28.74 3.17
C ILE A 528 -12.73 30.05 3.62
N ASP A 529 -11.46 30.23 3.28
CA ASP A 529 -10.72 31.47 3.60
C ASP A 529 -11.17 32.62 2.69
N ASP A 530 -11.46 32.33 1.42
CA ASP A 530 -12.22 33.19 0.50
C ASP A 530 -12.98 32.36 -0.55
N GLU A 531 -14.01 32.93 -1.17
CA GLU A 531 -14.77 32.25 -2.25
C GLU A 531 -14.14 32.45 -3.65
N LYS A 532 -12.89 32.95 -3.74
CA LYS A 532 -12.25 33.15 -5.05
C LYS A 532 -11.98 31.80 -5.70
N GLY A 533 -12.20 31.73 -7.00
CA GLY A 533 -12.04 30.50 -7.76
C GLY A 533 -13.20 29.51 -7.64
N GLN A 534 -14.35 29.93 -7.10
CA GLN A 534 -15.59 29.17 -7.21
C GLN A 534 -15.97 28.95 -8.69
N THR A 535 -16.45 27.75 -9.01
CA THR A 535 -16.95 27.40 -10.34
C THR A 535 -18.27 26.62 -10.26
N THR A 536 -18.87 26.36 -11.43
CA THR A 536 -20.14 25.61 -11.55
C THR A 536 -19.90 24.35 -12.39
N GLY A 537 -20.29 23.19 -11.84
CA GLY A 537 -20.23 21.86 -12.47
C GLY A 537 -18.83 21.28 -12.69
N CYS A 538 -17.81 22.11 -12.93
CA CYS A 538 -16.44 21.70 -13.19
C CYS A 538 -15.45 22.76 -12.68
N ALA A 539 -14.33 22.34 -12.10
CA ALA A 539 -13.21 23.21 -11.71
C ALA A 539 -11.93 22.80 -12.45
N ASP A 540 -11.22 23.78 -13.02
CA ASP A 540 -9.91 23.54 -13.61
C ASP A 540 -8.87 23.31 -12.51
N LEU A 541 -8.07 22.26 -12.70
CA LEU A 541 -7.00 21.89 -11.80
C LEU A 541 -5.66 22.24 -12.45
N ALA A 542 -4.88 23.06 -11.76
CA ALA A 542 -3.47 23.28 -12.03
C ALA A 542 -2.74 23.10 -10.69
N LEU A 543 -2.10 21.95 -10.52
CA LEU A 543 -1.41 21.57 -9.30
C LEU A 543 0.11 21.73 -9.48
N LYS A 544 0.77 22.28 -8.47
CA LYS A 544 2.23 22.26 -8.31
C LYS A 544 2.68 20.85 -7.86
N PRO A 545 3.97 20.52 -8.01
CA PRO A 545 4.54 19.28 -7.46
C PRO A 545 4.10 19.02 -6.02
N PHE A 546 3.52 17.84 -5.76
CA PHE A 546 3.00 17.40 -4.47
C PHE A 546 1.95 18.31 -3.81
N GLU A 547 1.27 19.15 -4.60
CA GLU A 547 0.23 20.04 -4.07
C GLU A 547 -1.04 19.25 -3.70
N ILE A 548 -1.64 19.63 -2.57
CA ILE A 548 -2.93 19.12 -2.11
C ILE A 548 -3.96 20.24 -2.24
N LYS A 549 -5.06 19.99 -2.97
CA LYS A 549 -6.20 20.91 -3.06
C LYS A 549 -7.47 20.23 -2.57
N THR A 550 -8.24 20.95 -1.75
CA THR A 550 -9.54 20.47 -1.25
C THR A 550 -10.63 21.38 -1.77
N PHE A 551 -11.79 20.80 -2.09
CA PHE A 551 -12.95 21.50 -2.61
C PHE A 551 -14.21 21.05 -1.86
N LYS A 552 -15.11 22.00 -1.57
CA LYS A 552 -16.51 21.71 -1.25
C LYS A 552 -17.33 21.73 -2.54
N VAL A 553 -18.19 20.72 -2.72
CA VAL A 553 -19.06 20.55 -3.88
C VAL A 553 -20.50 20.48 -3.40
N TYR A 554 -21.23 21.58 -3.59
CA TYR A 554 -22.65 21.70 -3.26
C TYR A 554 -23.47 21.17 -4.43
N LEU A 555 -24.03 19.97 -4.25
CA LEU A 555 -24.78 19.23 -5.27
C LEU A 555 -26.15 19.84 -5.58
#